data_AF-A0A2K1QEA9-F1
#
_entry.id   AF-A0A2K1QEA9-F1
#
_cell.length_a   1.000
_cell.length_b   1.000
_cell.length_c   1.000
_cell.angle_alpha   90.00
_cell.angle_beta   90.00
_cell.angle_gamma   90.00
#
_symmetry.space_group_name_H-M   'P 1'
#
loop_
_entity.id
_entity.type
_entity.pdbx_description
1 polymer ?
#
loop_
_entity_poly.entity_id
_entity_poly.type
_entity_poly.pdbx_seq_one_letter_code
_entity_poly.pdbx_strand_id
1 'polypeptide(L)' 'MSKYLKGAIVKHQSGEIRGEVVAVFAQGNFPASYHVQWDDGTWSLHAEKELEWVNSDRRAESYFPPHAR' A
#
# COMPACT_ATOMS: atom_id res chain seq x y z
N MET A 1 0.99 -15.60 0.66
CA MET A 1 1.04 -14.45 1.60
C MET A 1 0.85 -13.19 0.78
N SER A 2 0.08 -12.21 1.27
CA SER A 2 -0.15 -10.94 0.57
C SER A 2 0.99 -9.95 0.87
N LYS A 3 1.64 -9.44 -0.18
CA LYS A 3 2.72 -8.44 -0.08
C LYS A 3 2.26 -7.06 0.38
N TYR A 4 1.00 -6.71 0.13
CA TYR A 4 0.39 -5.44 0.56
C TYR A 4 -0.75 -5.71 1.54
N LEU A 5 -0.90 -4.84 2.55
CA LEU A 5 -2.01 -4.88 3.49
C LEU A 5 -3.01 -3.77 3.16
N LYS A 6 -4.25 -3.92 3.64
CA LYS A 6 -5.22 -2.83 3.61
C LYS A 6 -4.64 -1.59 4.31
N GLY A 7 -4.74 -0.43 3.69
CA GLY A 7 -4.13 0.84 4.13
C GLY A 7 -2.71 1.07 3.62
N ALA A 8 -2.12 0.11 2.90
CA ALA A 8 -0.81 0.33 2.28
C ALA A 8 -0.93 1.31 1.11
N ILE A 9 0.03 2.23 1.00
CA ILE A 9 0.16 3.12 -0.14
C ILE A 9 1.02 2.45 -1.20
N VAL A 10 0.43 2.27 -2.38
CA VAL A 10 1.04 1.61 -3.54
C VAL A 10 1.08 2.56 -4.72
N LYS A 11 1.98 2.29 -5.66
CA LYS A 11 2.10 2.98 -6.94
C LYS A 11 1.90 1.97 -8.05
N HIS A 12 1.18 2.36 -9.09
CA HIS A 12 1.02 1.51 -10.26
C HIS A 12 2.32 1.53 -11.09
N GLN A 13 2.84 0.37 -11.50
CA GLN A 13 4.10 0.28 -12.24
C GLN A 13 4.08 1.04 -13.57
N SER A 14 2.92 1.14 -14.22
CA SER A 14 2.78 1.78 -15.54
C SER A 14 2.70 3.31 -15.48
N GLY A 15 2.73 3.92 -14.29
CA GLY A 15 2.55 5.36 -14.15
C GLY A 15 3.12 5.91 -12.84
N GLU A 16 2.84 7.18 -12.55
CA GLU A 16 3.26 7.85 -11.31
C GLU A 16 2.15 7.96 -10.26
N ILE A 17 0.97 7.43 -10.56
CA ILE A 17 -0.19 7.52 -9.69
C ILE A 17 -0.02 6.65 -8.45
N ARG A 18 -0.38 7.22 -7.31
CA ARG A 18 -0.40 6.55 -6.01
C ARG A 18 -1.84 6.26 -5.60
N GLY A 19 -1.99 5.21 -4.81
CA GLY A 19 -3.29 4.82 -4.30
C GLY A 19 -3.16 4.01 -3.02
N GLU A 20 -4.26 3.92 -2.29
CA GLU A 20 -4.36 3.16 -1.05
C GLU A 20 -5.04 1.82 -1.32
N VAL A 21 -4.46 0.74 -0.79
CA VAL A 21 -5.09 -0.59 -0.83
C VAL A 21 -6.30 -0.60 0.09
N VAL A 22 -7.51 -0.59 -0.46
CA VAL A 22 -8.76 -0.61 0.32
C VAL A 22 -9.24 -2.02 0.64
N ALA A 23 -8.85 -3.02 -0.17
CA ALA A 23 -9.17 -4.43 0.06
C ALA A 23 -8.09 -5.36 -0.50
N VAL A 24 -7.90 -6.50 0.17
CA VAL A 24 -6.95 -7.56 -0.22
C VAL A 24 -7.73 -8.85 -0.43
N PHE A 25 -7.58 -9.44 -1.61
CA PHE A 25 -8.18 -10.72 -1.98
C PHE A 25 -7.08 -11.77 -2.11
N ALA A 26 -6.81 -12.49 -1.01
CA ALA A 26 -5.86 -13.59 -1.01
C ALA A 26 -6.54 -14.90 -1.43
N GLN A 27 -5.99 -15.58 -2.45
CA GLN A 27 -6.54 -16.83 -2.98
C GLN A 27 -5.59 -18.01 -2.75
N GLY A 28 -5.23 -18.27 -1.49
CA GLY A 28 -4.40 -19.41 -1.09
C GLY A 28 -3.05 -19.46 -1.81
N ASN A 29 -2.97 -20.29 -2.86
CA ASN A 29 -1.76 -20.53 -3.65
C ASN A 29 -1.59 -19.58 -4.86
N PHE A 30 -2.56 -18.69 -5.11
CA PHE A 30 -2.48 -17.69 -6.19
C PHE A 30 -2.02 -16.33 -5.66
N PRO A 31 -1.41 -15.48 -6.53
CA PRO A 31 -1.07 -14.11 -6.18
C PRO A 31 -2.31 -13.36 -5.70
N ALA A 32 -2.18 -12.58 -4.63
CA ALA A 32 -3.29 -11.78 -4.14
C ALA A 32 -3.65 -10.67 -5.13
N SER A 33 -4.94 -10.35 -5.20
CA SER A 33 -5.46 -9.19 -5.90
C SER A 33 -5.77 -8.07 -4.90
N TYR A 34 -5.53 -6.84 -5.31
CA TYR A 34 -5.61 -5.67 -4.46
C TYR A 34 -6.57 -4.68 -5.10
N HIS A 35 -7.57 -4.25 -4.33
CA HIS A 35 -8.42 -3.15 -4.75
C HIS A 35 -7.78 -1.87 -4.25
N VAL A 36 -7.46 -0.97 -5.16
CA VAL A 36 -6.75 0.27 -4.89
C VAL A 36 -7.66 1.43 -5.22
N GLN A 37 -7.80 2.36 -4.26
CA GLN A 37 -8.37 3.66 -4.50
C GLN A 37 -7.22 4.61 -4.84
N TRP A 38 -7.24 5.16 -6.04
CA TRP A 38 -6.21 6.04 -6.56
C TRP A 38 -6.46 7.49 -6.15
N ASP A 39 -5.41 8.31 -6.14
CA ASP A 39 -5.48 9.74 -5.79
C ASP A 39 -6.38 10.56 -6.74
N ASP A 40 -6.61 10.08 -7.96
CA ASP A 40 -7.56 10.69 -8.91
C ASP A 40 -9.03 10.37 -8.59
N GLY A 41 -9.28 9.59 -7.53
CA GLY A 41 -10.60 9.17 -7.10
C GLY A 41 -11.13 7.92 -7.79
N THR A 42 -10.37 7.34 -8.74
CA THR A 42 -10.73 6.09 -9.41
C THR A 42 -10.40 4.86 -8.56
N TRP A 43 -11.08 3.75 -8.85
CA TRP A 43 -10.94 2.50 -8.12
C TRP A 43 -10.65 1.41 -9.13
N SER A 44 -9.57 0.66 -8.90
CA SER A 44 -9.16 -0.41 -9.81
C SER A 44 -8.64 -1.63 -9.06
N LEU A 45 -8.81 -2.80 -9.66
CA LEU A 45 -8.30 -4.06 -9.13
C LEU A 45 -6.99 -4.41 -9.85
N HIS A 46 -5.95 -4.68 -9.07
CA HIS A 46 -4.61 -4.96 -9.57
C HIS A 46 -4.02 -6.22 -8.97
N ALA A 47 -3.18 -6.91 -9.75
CA ALA A 47 -2.37 -8.00 -9.25
C ALA A 47 -1.15 -7.47 -8.49
N GLU A 48 -0.58 -8.29 -7.61
CA GLU A 48 0.62 -7.94 -6.85
C GLU A 48 1.78 -7.41 -7.72
N LYS A 49 1.94 -7.97 -8.92
CA LYS A 49 3.01 -7.62 -9.87
C LYS A 49 2.83 -6.25 -10.53
N GLU A 50 1.63 -5.67 -10.46
CA GLU A 50 1.31 -4.39 -11.08
C GLU A 50 1.50 -3.21 -10.13
N LEU A 51 1.69 -3.54 -8.85
CA LEU A 51 1.82 -2.58 -7.76
C LEU A 51 3.22 -2.63 -7.20
N GLU A 52 3.71 -1.46 -6.82
CA GLU A 52 4.96 -1.28 -6.11
C GLU A 52 4.70 -0.57 -4.77
N TRP A 53 5.44 -0.97 -3.73
CA TRP A 53 5.40 -0.27 -2.44
C TRP A 53 5.87 1.16 -2.67
N VAL A 54 5.02 2.14 -2.39
CA VAL A 54 5.50 3.50 -2.18
C VAL A 54 6.07 3.45 -0.78
N ASN A 55 7.37 3.17 -0.71
CA ASN A 55 8.10 3.28 0.54
C ASN A 55 7.97 4.74 0.96
N SER A 56 6.99 5.02 1.80
CA SER A 56 6.98 6.24 2.57
C SER A 56 8.18 6.05 3.47
N ASP A 57 9.28 6.69 3.10
CA ASP A 57 10.34 7.13 4.00
C ASP A 57 9.70 8.09 5.03
N ARG A 58 8.68 7.61 5.74
CA ARG A 58 8.22 8.17 6.97
C ARG A 58 9.29 7.70 7.92
N ARG A 59 10.31 8.56 8.05
CA ARG A 59 11.10 8.67 9.26
C ARG A 59 10.22 8.19 10.40
N ALA A 60 10.58 7.03 10.97
CA ALA A 60 10.17 6.71 12.31
C ALA A 60 10.79 7.83 13.16
N GLU A 61 10.09 8.96 13.26
CA GLU A 61 10.33 9.96 14.28
C GLU A 61 10.15 9.17 15.56
N SER A 62 11.30 8.79 16.09
CA SER A 62 11.44 8.05 17.32
C SER A 62 10.86 8.99 18.36
N TYR A 63 9.59 8.74 18.73
CA TYR A 63 8.91 9.49 19.77
C TYR A 63 9.61 9.13 21.07
N PHE A 64 10.70 9.85 21.38
CA PHE A 64 11.27 9.86 22.70
C PHE A 64 10.37 10.78 23.53
N PRO A 65 9.53 10.24 24.45
CA PRO A 65 8.89 11.12 25.42
C PRO A 65 10.02 11.83 26.18
N PRO A 66 9.98 13.17 26.33
CA PRO A 66 10.94 13.83 27.20
C PRO A 66 10.72 13.26 28.60
N HIS A 67 11.76 12.58 29.12
CA HIS A 67 11.80 12.17 30.51
C HIS A 67 11.47 13.40 31.37
N ALA A 68 10.35 13.31 32.08
CA ALA A 68 9.96 14.28 33.09
C ALA A 68 11.11 14.40 34.10
N ARG A 69 11.56 15.64 34.31
CA ARG A 69 12.47 16.01 35.39
C ARG A 69 11.68 16.33 36.64
#